data_AF-A0A2P5VMA6-F1
#
_entry.id   AF-A0A2P5VMA6-F1
#
_cell.length_a   1.000
_cell.length_b   1.000
_cell.length_c   1.000
_cell.angle_alpha   90.00
_cell.angle_beta   90.00
_cell.angle_gamma   90.00
#
_symmetry.space_group_name_H-M   'P 1'
#
loop_
_entity.id
_entity.type
_entity.pdbx_description
1 polymer ?
#
loop_
_entity_poly.entity_id
_entity_poly.type
_entity_poly.pdbx_seq_one_letter_code
_entity_poly.pdbx_strand_id
1 'polypeptide(L)'
;EFIIPGVSGSGALVQLEYLDPGGARTGALMPTNRMNDHVGLSDGQTINVCCVDATTPCVFVAAADLGLDATENPLALESRLDVLTKLEEIRCQAGVLMGLGVTTQEISEASRASPRIAVVAAPADMTLLDGSVLPAEGMDIAVRMVSMGVPHRAVPLTGGMCLAVAANLQETLVHNLARDKLATTVRLGSPSGVIPIGATIRRDGGNLTVDRITTYRTARRLMEGNVLIPG
;
A
#
# COMPACT_ATOMS: atom_id res chain seq x y z
N GLU A 1 -1.00 26.16 7.60
CA GLU A 1 -0.34 25.03 8.27
C GLU A 1 -0.98 23.73 7.81
N PHE A 2 -0.21 22.65 7.70
CA PHE A 2 -0.65 21.34 7.22
C PHE A 2 -0.51 20.28 8.33
N ILE A 3 -1.45 19.35 8.40
CA ILE A 3 -1.50 18.27 9.39
C ILE A 3 -1.33 16.94 8.66
N ILE A 4 -0.45 16.07 9.16
CA ILE A 4 -0.28 14.70 8.69
C ILE A 4 -0.86 13.77 9.76
N PRO A 5 -1.80 12.89 9.41
CA PRO A 5 -2.33 11.96 10.39
C PRO A 5 -1.23 11.07 10.96
N GLY A 6 -1.20 10.92 12.29
CA GLY A 6 -0.13 10.23 13.02
C GLY A 6 1.10 11.07 13.37
N VAL A 7 1.14 12.37 13.01
CA VAL A 7 2.18 13.32 13.45
C VAL A 7 1.56 14.36 14.38
N SER A 8 2.16 14.56 15.56
CA SER A 8 1.67 15.57 16.52
C SER A 8 1.93 16.99 16.03
N GLY A 9 0.86 17.79 15.99
CA GLY A 9 0.92 19.21 15.60
C GLY A 9 0.78 19.46 14.10
N SER A 10 1.06 20.69 13.70
CA SER A 10 1.01 21.14 12.31
C SER A 10 2.40 21.62 11.86
N GLY A 11 2.60 21.76 10.55
CA GLY A 11 3.85 22.26 9.99
C GLY A 11 3.69 22.97 8.65
N ALA A 12 4.80 23.49 8.13
CA ALA A 12 4.85 24.00 6.76
C ALA A 12 4.66 22.86 5.76
N LEU A 13 3.79 23.06 4.77
CA LEU A 13 3.54 22.11 3.70
C LEU A 13 4.78 21.98 2.82
N VAL A 14 5.27 20.75 2.67
CA VAL A 14 6.32 20.37 1.74
C VAL A 14 5.71 19.42 0.72
N GLN A 15 5.56 19.89 -0.53
CA GLN A 15 5.17 19.03 -1.64
C GLN A 15 6.40 18.29 -2.18
N LEU A 16 6.27 16.99 -2.39
CA LEU A 16 7.30 16.13 -2.99
C LEU A 16 6.72 15.47 -4.23
N GLU A 17 7.48 15.50 -5.33
CA GLU A 17 7.15 14.82 -6.57
C GLU A 17 8.20 13.74 -6.87
N TYR A 18 7.71 12.54 -7.18
CA TYR A 18 8.52 11.40 -7.60
C TYR A 18 8.24 11.16 -9.08
N LEU A 19 9.23 11.46 -9.92
CA LEU A 19 9.12 11.35 -11.38
C LEU A 19 9.45 9.93 -11.82
N ASP A 20 8.74 9.43 -12.83
CA ASP A 20 8.91 8.11 -13.43
C ASP A 20 9.07 6.94 -12.42
N PRO A 21 8.22 6.81 -11.37
CA PRO A 21 8.48 5.88 -10.27
C PRO A 21 8.15 4.40 -10.56
N GLY A 22 7.71 4.06 -11.78
CA GLY A 22 7.31 2.70 -12.15
C GLY A 22 8.51 1.75 -12.32
N GLY A 23 8.36 0.49 -11.92
CA GLY A 23 9.39 -0.55 -12.09
C GLY A 23 10.61 -0.39 -11.20
N ALA A 24 10.46 0.20 -10.01
CA ALA A 24 11.56 0.55 -9.11
C ALA A 24 12.47 -0.64 -8.71
N ARG A 25 11.95 -1.87 -8.70
CA ARG A 25 12.70 -3.09 -8.37
C ARG A 25 12.63 -4.17 -9.45
N THR A 26 11.52 -4.26 -10.14
CA THR A 26 11.22 -5.30 -11.14
C THR A 26 11.52 -4.84 -12.57
N GLY A 27 11.72 -3.54 -12.78
CA GLY A 27 11.91 -2.94 -14.11
C GLY A 27 10.60 -2.69 -14.89
N ALA A 28 9.43 -3.07 -14.35
CA ALA A 28 8.14 -2.84 -15.00
C ALA A 28 7.07 -2.40 -14.00
N LEU A 29 6.15 -1.52 -14.43
CA LEU A 29 5.02 -1.10 -13.58
C LEU A 29 4.10 -2.27 -13.21
N MET A 30 3.85 -3.16 -14.17
CA MET A 30 3.05 -4.37 -14.03
C MET A 30 3.96 -5.59 -14.23
N PRO A 31 4.65 -6.09 -13.18
CA PRO A 31 5.71 -7.08 -13.33
C PRO A 31 5.25 -8.42 -13.89
N THR A 32 3.96 -8.74 -13.73
CA THR A 32 3.33 -9.99 -14.22
C THR A 32 2.71 -9.83 -15.61
N ASN A 33 2.78 -8.63 -16.21
CA ASN A 33 2.09 -8.24 -17.44
C ASN A 33 0.56 -8.42 -17.40
N ARG A 34 -0.05 -8.40 -16.20
CA ARG A 34 -1.49 -8.52 -16.00
C ARG A 34 -1.98 -7.48 -15.00
N MET A 35 -3.22 -7.01 -15.17
CA MET A 35 -3.85 -6.11 -14.20
C MET A 35 -4.12 -6.80 -12.87
N ASN A 36 -4.47 -8.09 -12.95
CA ASN A 36 -4.75 -8.95 -11.81
C ASN A 36 -4.22 -10.36 -12.08
N ASP A 37 -3.85 -11.05 -11.01
CA ASP A 37 -3.35 -12.41 -11.00
C ASP A 37 -4.11 -13.26 -9.98
N HIS A 38 -3.90 -14.57 -10.06
CA HIS A 38 -4.45 -15.54 -9.12
C HIS A 38 -3.33 -16.27 -8.39
N VAL A 39 -3.48 -16.35 -7.07
CA VAL A 39 -2.54 -17.01 -6.16
C VAL A 39 -3.26 -18.16 -5.46
N GLY A 40 -2.76 -19.39 -5.60
CA GLY A 40 -3.37 -20.57 -5.00
C GLY A 40 -2.75 -20.88 -3.64
N LEU A 41 -3.54 -20.94 -2.57
CA LEU A 41 -3.08 -21.15 -1.21
C LEU A 41 -3.06 -22.63 -0.81
N SER A 42 -2.29 -22.93 0.23
CA SER A 42 -2.14 -24.25 0.84
C SER A 42 -3.44 -24.85 1.37
N ASP A 43 -4.43 -24.01 1.70
CA ASP A 43 -5.77 -24.42 2.11
C ASP A 43 -6.73 -24.70 0.93
N GLY A 44 -6.22 -24.62 -0.31
CA GLY A 44 -6.97 -24.86 -1.55
C GLY A 44 -7.73 -23.65 -2.08
N GLN A 45 -7.71 -22.50 -1.39
CA GLN A 45 -8.33 -21.27 -1.87
C GLN A 45 -7.49 -20.65 -2.99
N THR A 46 -8.15 -19.94 -3.91
CA THR A 46 -7.47 -19.12 -4.91
C THR A 46 -7.88 -17.67 -4.70
N ILE A 47 -6.88 -16.80 -4.51
CA ILE A 47 -7.05 -15.39 -4.18
C ILE A 47 -6.71 -14.54 -5.39
N ASN A 48 -7.56 -13.56 -5.70
CA ASN A 48 -7.28 -12.56 -6.71
C ASN A 48 -6.35 -11.49 -6.13
N VAL A 49 -5.31 -11.13 -6.86
CA VAL A 49 -4.32 -10.15 -6.41
C VAL A 49 -3.97 -9.16 -7.51
N CYS A 50 -3.55 -7.96 -7.13
CA CYS A 50 -2.97 -6.98 -8.04
C CYS A 50 -1.50 -6.75 -7.67
N CYS A 51 -0.59 -7.05 -8.61
CA CYS A 51 0.85 -6.90 -8.43
C CYS A 51 1.34 -5.66 -9.18
N VAL A 52 1.84 -4.67 -8.45
CA VAL A 52 2.30 -3.38 -9.01
C VAL A 52 3.66 -3.03 -8.43
N ASP A 53 4.55 -2.50 -9.25
CA ASP A 53 5.80 -1.92 -8.79
C ASP A 53 5.87 -0.44 -9.17
N ALA A 54 5.52 0.41 -8.20
CA ALA A 54 5.71 1.86 -8.29
C ALA A 54 6.30 2.35 -6.96
N THR A 55 7.55 2.83 -6.98
CA THR A 55 8.41 3.13 -5.81
C THR A 55 8.81 1.91 -4.96
N THR A 56 7.97 0.89 -4.88
CA THR A 56 8.26 -0.41 -4.27
C THR A 56 7.27 -1.45 -4.80
N PRO A 57 7.69 -2.72 -4.97
CA PRO A 57 6.76 -3.78 -5.36
C PRO A 57 5.76 -4.03 -4.24
N CYS A 58 4.47 -4.04 -4.61
CA CYS A 58 3.35 -4.30 -3.74
C CYS A 58 2.42 -5.35 -4.36
N VAL A 59 1.83 -6.16 -3.50
CA VAL A 59 0.69 -7.00 -3.82
C VAL A 59 -0.53 -6.51 -3.03
N PHE A 60 -1.65 -6.34 -3.72
CA PHE A 60 -2.92 -5.92 -3.14
C PHE A 60 -3.95 -7.05 -3.24
N VAL A 61 -4.69 -7.27 -2.17
CA VAL A 61 -5.75 -8.29 -2.08
C VAL A 61 -7.04 -7.65 -1.54
N ALA A 62 -8.19 -8.09 -2.03
CA ALA A 62 -9.47 -7.63 -1.52
C ALA A 62 -9.72 -8.15 -0.09
N ALA A 63 -10.21 -7.28 0.79
CA ALA A 63 -10.53 -7.64 2.16
C ALA A 63 -11.57 -8.76 2.25
N ALA A 64 -12.58 -8.73 1.37
CA ALA A 64 -13.65 -9.72 1.34
C ALA A 64 -13.13 -11.15 1.12
N ASP A 65 -12.05 -11.33 0.35
CA ASP A 65 -11.45 -12.65 0.09
C ASP A 65 -10.80 -13.27 1.35
N LEU A 66 -10.58 -12.47 2.39
CA LEU A 66 -10.00 -12.88 3.67
C LEU A 66 -11.01 -12.80 4.83
N GLY A 67 -12.28 -12.50 4.56
CA GLY A 67 -13.29 -12.25 5.59
C GLY A 67 -13.03 -10.99 6.41
N LEU A 68 -12.49 -9.96 5.74
CA LEU A 68 -12.11 -8.66 6.28
C LEU A 68 -12.89 -7.54 5.58
N ASP A 69 -12.83 -6.33 6.11
CA ASP A 69 -13.38 -5.10 5.52
C ASP A 69 -12.35 -3.97 5.34
N ALA A 70 -11.09 -4.23 5.70
CA ALA A 70 -10.00 -3.24 5.70
C ALA A 70 -10.24 -2.04 6.63
N THR A 71 -11.14 -2.17 7.61
CA THR A 71 -11.39 -1.20 8.68
C THR A 71 -10.89 -1.69 10.05
N GLU A 72 -10.25 -2.86 10.12
CA GLU A 72 -9.83 -3.50 11.36
C GLU A 72 -8.86 -2.63 12.17
N ASN A 73 -8.93 -2.68 13.50
CA ASN A 73 -7.87 -2.11 14.32
C ASN A 73 -6.57 -2.92 14.12
N PRO A 74 -5.38 -2.29 13.99
CA PRO A 74 -4.11 -3.00 13.82
C PRO A 74 -3.86 -4.10 14.86
N LEU A 75 -4.22 -3.89 16.13
CA LEU A 75 -4.06 -4.88 17.19
C LEU A 75 -5.03 -6.07 17.03
N ALA A 76 -6.25 -5.79 16.55
CA ALA A 76 -7.22 -6.84 16.26
C ALA A 76 -6.77 -7.70 15.08
N LEU A 77 -6.25 -7.07 14.02
CA LEU A 77 -5.67 -7.77 12.87
C LEU A 77 -4.40 -8.53 13.25
N GLU A 78 -3.56 -7.97 14.13
CA GLU A 78 -2.35 -8.64 14.64
C GLU A 78 -2.69 -9.92 15.42
N SER A 79 -3.86 -9.96 16.07
CA SER A 79 -4.36 -11.13 16.80
C SER A 79 -4.94 -12.22 15.88
N ARG A 80 -5.15 -11.94 14.59
CA ARG A 80 -5.68 -12.88 13.58
C ARG A 80 -4.54 -13.61 12.87
N LEU A 81 -3.89 -14.52 13.60
CA LEU A 81 -2.76 -15.30 13.07
C LEU A 81 -3.15 -16.11 11.81
N ASP A 82 -4.39 -16.59 11.73
CA ASP A 82 -4.94 -17.26 10.55
C ASP A 82 -4.87 -16.39 9.29
N VAL A 83 -5.19 -15.10 9.43
CA VAL A 83 -5.14 -14.13 8.34
C VAL A 83 -3.69 -13.76 8.03
N LEU A 84 -2.87 -13.50 9.04
CA LEU A 84 -1.46 -13.12 8.84
C LEU A 84 -0.66 -14.21 8.14
N THR A 85 -0.92 -15.49 8.45
CA THR A 85 -0.31 -16.62 7.74
C THR A 85 -0.72 -16.65 6.27
N LYS A 86 -2.00 -16.43 5.96
CA LYS A 86 -2.47 -16.34 4.57
C LYS A 86 -1.84 -15.17 3.83
N LEU A 87 -1.74 -14.01 4.47
CA LEU A 87 -1.10 -12.84 3.88
C LEU A 87 0.38 -13.09 3.56
N GLU A 88 1.11 -13.78 4.44
CA GLU A 88 2.50 -14.14 4.14
C GLU A 88 2.61 -15.13 2.97
N GLU A 89 1.71 -16.12 2.92
CA GLU A 89 1.66 -17.04 1.79
C GLU A 89 1.37 -16.31 0.46
N ILE A 90 0.37 -15.43 0.44
CA ILE A 90 0.03 -14.59 -0.71
C ILE A 90 1.24 -13.74 -1.13
N ARG A 91 1.89 -13.09 -0.15
CA ARG A 91 3.04 -12.21 -0.38
C ARG A 91 4.19 -12.96 -1.05
N CYS A 92 4.52 -14.15 -0.56
CA CYS A 92 5.61 -14.95 -1.10
C CYS A 92 5.30 -15.46 -2.51
N GLN A 93 4.09 -15.93 -2.77
CA GLN A 93 3.70 -16.37 -4.12
C GLN A 93 3.65 -15.22 -5.11
N ALA A 94 3.10 -14.07 -4.72
CA ALA A 94 3.12 -12.86 -5.55
C ALA A 94 4.55 -12.38 -5.81
N GLY A 95 5.46 -12.52 -4.84
CA GLY A 95 6.88 -12.22 -5.01
C GLY A 95 7.53 -13.05 -6.12
N VAL A 96 7.22 -14.35 -6.19
CA VAL A 96 7.67 -15.23 -7.27
C VAL A 96 7.05 -14.81 -8.61
N LEU A 97 5.74 -14.54 -8.65
CA LEU A 97 5.06 -14.06 -9.86
C LEU A 97 5.69 -12.76 -10.41
N MET A 98 6.11 -11.86 -9.53
CA MET A 98 6.77 -10.61 -9.88
C MET A 98 8.25 -10.77 -10.27
N GLY A 99 8.80 -11.98 -10.23
CA GLY A 99 10.20 -12.25 -10.56
C GLY A 99 11.21 -11.74 -9.52
N LEU A 100 10.79 -11.54 -8.27
CA LEU A 100 11.66 -11.07 -7.18
C LEU A 100 12.53 -12.20 -6.58
N GLY A 101 12.25 -13.44 -6.96
CA GLY A 101 12.91 -14.67 -6.51
C GLY A 101 12.30 -15.89 -7.23
N VAL A 102 12.93 -17.05 -7.09
CA VAL A 102 12.51 -18.28 -7.79
C VAL A 102 11.53 -19.08 -6.95
N THR A 103 11.67 -19.05 -5.63
CA THR A 103 10.81 -19.82 -4.70
C THR A 103 10.18 -18.95 -3.63
N THR A 104 9.06 -19.39 -3.06
CA THR A 104 8.40 -18.69 -1.95
C THR A 104 9.31 -18.61 -0.71
N GLN A 105 10.14 -19.61 -0.49
CA GLN A 105 11.13 -19.62 0.59
C GLN A 105 12.18 -18.52 0.39
N GLU A 106 12.72 -18.37 -0.82
CA GLU A 106 13.67 -17.27 -1.14
C GLU A 106 13.04 -15.90 -0.88
N ILE A 107 11.77 -15.69 -1.27
CA ILE A 107 11.06 -14.43 -1.01
C ILE A 107 10.91 -14.17 0.50
N SER A 108 10.58 -15.20 1.28
CA SER A 108 10.44 -15.11 2.75
C SER A 108 11.77 -14.75 3.44
N GLU A 109 12.85 -15.43 3.06
CA GLU A 109 14.17 -15.30 3.70
C GLU A 109 14.91 -14.03 3.29
N ALA A 110 14.80 -13.61 2.02
CA ALA A 110 15.49 -12.42 1.53
C ALA A 110 14.93 -11.13 2.14
N SER A 111 13.60 -11.00 2.23
CA SER A 111 12.97 -9.82 2.82
C SER A 111 11.50 -10.05 3.17
N ARG A 112 11.16 -9.92 4.45
CA ARG A 112 9.76 -9.82 4.90
C ARG A 112 9.13 -8.45 4.64
N ALA A 113 9.86 -7.52 4.02
CA ALA A 113 9.36 -6.20 3.63
C ALA A 113 9.07 -6.06 2.12
N SER A 114 9.54 -7.00 1.29
CA SER A 114 9.45 -6.92 -0.17
C SER A 114 9.06 -8.27 -0.79
N PRO A 115 8.01 -8.34 -1.63
CA PRO A 115 7.05 -7.25 -1.89
C PRO A 115 6.27 -6.91 -0.61
N ARG A 116 5.74 -5.69 -0.52
CA ARG A 116 4.79 -5.34 0.54
C ARG A 116 3.43 -5.95 0.20
N ILE A 117 2.65 -6.32 1.21
CA ILE A 117 1.27 -6.76 1.03
C ILE A 117 0.29 -5.82 1.72
N ALA A 118 -0.82 -5.53 1.05
CA ALA A 118 -1.91 -4.77 1.61
C ALA A 118 -3.27 -5.40 1.31
N VAL A 119 -4.12 -5.40 2.32
CA VAL A 119 -5.55 -5.68 2.21
C VAL A 119 -6.26 -4.37 1.89
N VAL A 120 -7.12 -4.38 0.88
CA VAL A 120 -7.86 -3.20 0.41
C VAL A 120 -9.35 -3.47 0.31
N ALA A 121 -10.15 -2.45 0.54
CA ALA A 121 -11.61 -2.51 0.38
C ALA A 121 -12.17 -1.18 -0.10
N ALA A 122 -13.42 -1.21 -0.56
CA ALA A 122 -14.18 0.00 -0.82
C ALA A 122 -14.30 0.87 0.44
N PRO A 123 -14.49 2.20 0.29
CA PRO A 123 -14.68 3.09 1.43
C PRO A 123 -15.80 2.65 2.37
N ALA A 124 -15.50 2.61 3.66
CA ALA A 124 -16.43 2.33 4.74
C ALA A 124 -16.08 3.21 5.95
N ASP A 125 -17.05 3.46 6.83
CA ASP A 125 -16.80 4.13 8.09
C ASP A 125 -15.80 3.32 8.92
N MET A 126 -14.80 3.99 9.50
CA MET A 126 -13.78 3.30 10.29
C MET A 126 -13.41 4.07 11.56
N THR A 127 -13.21 3.33 12.65
CA THR A 127 -12.68 3.90 13.90
C THR A 127 -11.15 4.04 13.79
N LEU A 128 -10.66 5.26 13.96
CA LEU A 128 -9.23 5.57 13.96
C LEU A 128 -8.57 5.20 15.29
N LEU A 129 -7.24 5.18 15.30
CA LEU A 129 -6.44 4.87 16.49
C LEU A 129 -6.63 5.86 17.65
N ASP A 130 -7.09 7.09 17.37
CA ASP A 130 -7.42 8.10 18.38
C ASP A 130 -8.87 8.00 18.90
N GLY A 131 -9.64 7.01 18.42
CA GLY A 131 -11.02 6.77 18.78
C GLY A 131 -12.05 7.60 17.99
N SER A 132 -11.61 8.52 17.12
CA SER A 132 -12.51 9.24 16.21
C SER A 132 -12.99 8.32 15.08
N VAL A 133 -14.09 8.72 14.42
CA VAL A 133 -14.60 8.03 13.24
C VAL A 133 -14.17 8.78 11.99
N LEU A 134 -13.51 8.07 11.08
CA LEU A 134 -13.31 8.52 9.71
C LEU A 134 -14.48 8.00 8.86
N PRO A 135 -15.36 8.87 8.37
CA PRO A 135 -16.50 8.43 7.58
C PRO A 135 -16.06 7.98 6.18
N ALA A 136 -16.86 7.11 5.56
CA ALA A 136 -16.60 6.56 4.24
C ALA A 136 -16.36 7.67 3.20
N GLU A 137 -17.08 8.80 3.25
CA GLU A 137 -16.86 9.93 2.35
C GLU A 137 -15.49 10.59 2.45
N GLY A 138 -14.79 10.41 3.57
CA GLY A 138 -13.46 10.94 3.82
C GLY A 138 -12.35 10.24 3.03
N MET A 139 -12.60 9.07 2.46
CA MET A 139 -11.62 8.26 1.74
C MET A 139 -12.12 7.80 0.37
N ASP A 140 -11.17 7.37 -0.47
CA ASP A 140 -11.45 6.77 -1.78
C ASP A 140 -11.17 5.27 -1.77
N ILE A 141 -10.35 4.77 -0.85
CA ILE A 141 -10.08 3.35 -0.64
C ILE A 141 -9.63 3.11 0.81
N ALA A 142 -10.11 2.02 1.43
CA ALA A 142 -9.65 1.59 2.74
C ALA A 142 -8.46 0.63 2.59
N VAL A 143 -7.44 0.74 3.46
CA VAL A 143 -6.24 -0.09 3.38
C VAL A 143 -5.71 -0.55 4.74
N ARG A 144 -5.27 -1.81 4.80
CA ARG A 144 -4.42 -2.38 5.86
C ARG A 144 -3.15 -2.95 5.25
N MET A 145 -2.04 -2.25 5.45
CA MET A 145 -0.74 -2.69 4.97
C MET A 145 -0.03 -3.50 6.05
N VAL A 146 0.53 -4.65 5.67
CA VAL A 146 1.37 -5.48 6.54
C VAL A 146 2.81 -5.32 6.10
N SER A 147 3.70 -5.14 7.06
CA SER A 147 5.14 -5.03 6.81
C SER A 147 5.88 -5.84 7.86
N MET A 148 6.83 -6.68 7.44
CA MET A 148 7.58 -7.56 8.34
C MET A 148 6.67 -8.49 9.16
N GLY A 149 5.51 -8.87 8.60
CA GLY A 149 4.50 -9.70 9.27
C GLY A 149 3.61 -8.95 10.28
N VAL A 150 3.78 -7.64 10.44
CA VAL A 150 3.02 -6.83 11.42
C VAL A 150 2.11 -5.82 10.71
N PRO A 151 0.82 -5.71 11.08
CA PRO A 151 -0.05 -4.65 10.60
C PRO A 151 0.49 -3.26 10.91
N HIS A 152 0.62 -2.43 9.88
CA HIS A 152 1.12 -1.08 10.04
C HIS A 152 0.03 -0.17 10.63
N ARG A 153 0.42 0.72 11.55
CA ARG A 153 -0.52 1.65 12.22
C ARG A 153 -1.05 2.76 11.31
N ALA A 154 -0.32 3.07 10.25
CA ALA A 154 -0.70 3.98 9.16
C ALA A 154 -0.46 3.29 7.79
N VAL A 155 0.01 4.01 6.77
CA VAL A 155 0.54 3.41 5.53
C VAL A 155 1.98 3.86 5.30
N PRO A 156 2.95 2.94 5.14
CA PRO A 156 4.29 3.29 4.69
C PRO A 156 4.22 4.03 3.35
N LEU A 157 4.89 5.19 3.25
CA LEU A 157 4.67 6.09 2.12
C LEU A 157 4.89 5.42 0.75
N THR A 158 5.93 4.63 0.58
CA THR A 158 6.20 3.94 -0.71
C THR A 158 5.08 2.94 -1.06
N GLY A 159 4.55 2.21 -0.09
CA GLY A 159 3.38 1.35 -0.30
C GLY A 159 2.11 2.14 -0.63
N GLY A 160 1.91 3.28 0.01
CA GLY A 160 0.80 4.19 -0.30
C GLY A 160 0.89 4.78 -1.72
N MET A 161 2.10 5.17 -2.13
CA MET A 161 2.38 5.64 -3.49
C MET A 161 2.06 4.55 -4.52
N CYS A 162 2.48 3.32 -4.27
CA CYS A 162 2.15 2.17 -5.11
C CYS A 162 0.62 1.91 -5.15
N LEU A 163 -0.07 2.01 -4.02
CA LEU A 163 -1.52 1.85 -3.94
C LEU A 163 -2.27 2.93 -4.73
N ALA A 164 -1.83 4.19 -4.65
CA ALA A 164 -2.43 5.29 -5.40
C ALA A 164 -2.25 5.11 -6.92
N VAL A 165 -1.11 4.56 -7.34
CA VAL A 165 -0.89 4.15 -8.74
C VAL A 165 -1.84 3.03 -9.12
N ALA A 166 -1.91 1.94 -8.33
CA ALA A 166 -2.80 0.81 -8.60
C ALA A 166 -4.27 1.27 -8.71
N ALA A 167 -4.73 2.16 -7.84
CA ALA A 167 -6.08 2.71 -7.89
C ALA A 167 -6.36 3.48 -9.20
N ASN A 168 -5.36 4.11 -9.82
CA ASN A 168 -5.50 4.82 -11.09
C ASN A 168 -5.26 3.94 -12.34
N LEU A 169 -4.91 2.66 -12.15
CA LEU A 169 -4.79 1.69 -13.23
C LEU A 169 -6.14 1.00 -13.44
N GLN A 170 -6.85 1.41 -14.50
CA GLN A 170 -8.14 0.84 -14.87
C GLN A 170 -8.10 -0.68 -14.91
N GLU A 171 -9.21 -1.31 -14.51
CA GLU A 171 -9.43 -2.77 -14.49
C GLU A 171 -8.64 -3.54 -13.40
N THR A 172 -7.74 -2.89 -12.65
CA THR A 172 -7.14 -3.52 -11.48
C THR A 172 -8.18 -3.74 -10.36
N LEU A 173 -7.97 -4.76 -9.54
CA LEU A 173 -8.76 -5.03 -8.33
C LEU A 173 -8.82 -3.80 -7.43
N VAL A 174 -7.71 -3.06 -7.33
CA VAL A 174 -7.64 -1.83 -6.53
C VAL A 174 -8.53 -0.76 -7.14
N HIS A 175 -8.46 -0.53 -8.45
CA HIS A 175 -9.31 0.44 -9.15
C HIS A 175 -10.79 0.14 -8.97
N ASN A 176 -11.18 -1.14 -9.06
CA ASN A 176 -12.58 -1.56 -8.92
C ASN A 176 -13.13 -1.42 -7.50
N LEU A 177 -12.27 -1.42 -6.49
CA LEU A 177 -12.64 -1.16 -5.09
C LEU A 177 -12.61 0.32 -4.73
N ALA A 178 -11.76 1.10 -5.40
CA ALA A 178 -11.66 2.52 -5.17
C ALA A 178 -12.94 3.24 -5.62
N ARG A 179 -13.22 4.38 -5.00
CA ARG A 179 -14.36 5.22 -5.35
C ARG A 179 -14.29 5.70 -6.81
N ASP A 180 -15.38 5.45 -7.55
CA ASP A 180 -15.61 5.99 -8.89
C ASP A 180 -15.43 7.52 -8.88
N LYS A 181 -14.53 8.02 -9.75
CA LYS A 181 -14.02 9.42 -9.88
C LYS A 181 -12.63 9.63 -9.26
N LEU A 182 -11.64 8.80 -9.61
CA LEU A 182 -10.29 9.11 -9.18
C LEU A 182 -9.75 10.32 -9.95
N ALA A 183 -9.85 11.46 -9.27
CA ALA A 183 -9.04 12.63 -9.48
C ALA A 183 -7.56 12.23 -9.49
N THR A 184 -6.68 13.13 -9.92
CA THR A 184 -5.23 12.93 -9.84
C THR A 184 -4.73 12.59 -8.43
N THR A 185 -5.55 12.77 -7.38
CA THR A 185 -5.25 12.43 -5.98
C THR A 185 -6.21 11.37 -5.42
N VAL A 186 -5.65 10.33 -4.81
CA VAL A 186 -6.36 9.25 -4.11
C VAL A 186 -6.22 9.43 -2.61
N ARG A 187 -7.34 9.38 -1.87
CA ARG A 187 -7.38 9.47 -0.40
C ARG A 187 -7.38 8.07 0.22
N LEU A 188 -6.24 7.67 0.78
CA LEU A 188 -6.06 6.36 1.39
C LEU A 188 -6.54 6.38 2.86
N GLY A 189 -7.60 5.66 3.18
CA GLY A 189 -8.10 5.48 4.54
C GLY A 189 -7.26 4.46 5.30
N SER A 190 -6.60 4.89 6.37
CA SER A 190 -5.71 4.07 7.19
C SER A 190 -6.09 4.17 8.67
N PRO A 191 -5.57 3.30 9.56
CA PRO A 191 -5.91 3.37 10.99
C PRO A 191 -5.54 4.69 11.65
N SER A 192 -4.56 5.43 11.11
CA SER A 192 -4.17 6.75 11.60
C SER A 192 -4.95 7.91 10.97
N GLY A 193 -5.81 7.67 9.97
CA GLY A 193 -6.53 8.70 9.22
C GLY A 193 -6.27 8.63 7.71
N VAL A 194 -6.49 9.74 7.01
CA VAL A 194 -6.45 9.81 5.54
C VAL A 194 -5.11 10.32 5.01
N ILE A 195 -4.51 9.58 4.08
CA ILE A 195 -3.29 10.00 3.39
C ILE A 195 -3.63 10.32 1.93
N PRO A 196 -3.64 11.60 1.51
CA PRO A 196 -3.82 11.97 0.11
C PRO A 196 -2.52 11.77 -0.68
N ILE A 197 -2.60 11.07 -1.81
CA ILE A 197 -1.47 10.84 -2.71
C ILE A 197 -1.91 11.10 -4.15
N GLY A 198 -1.19 12.01 -4.81
CA GLY A 198 -1.31 12.26 -6.23
C GLY A 198 -0.64 11.17 -7.06
N ALA A 199 -1.28 10.66 -8.11
CA ALA A 199 -0.66 9.76 -9.08
C ALA A 199 -1.16 10.11 -10.49
N THR A 200 -0.23 10.44 -11.38
CA THR A 200 -0.54 10.72 -12.80
C THR A 200 -0.02 9.58 -13.64
N ILE A 201 -0.93 8.86 -14.30
CA ILE A 201 -0.60 7.76 -15.21
C ILE A 201 -0.62 8.28 -16.65
N ARG A 202 0.42 7.97 -17.41
CA ARG A 202 0.51 8.26 -18.85
C ARG A 202 0.33 6.97 -19.63
N ARG A 203 -0.58 6.98 -20.60
CA ARG A 203 -0.80 5.90 -21.56
C ARG A 203 -0.31 6.35 -22.93
N ASP A 204 0.70 5.66 -23.47
CA ASP A 204 1.25 5.93 -24.81
C ASP A 204 1.37 4.62 -25.58
N GLY A 205 0.66 4.51 -26.71
CA GLY A 205 0.74 3.34 -27.60
C GLY A 205 0.45 1.98 -26.95
N GLY A 206 -0.25 1.94 -25.81
CA GLY A 206 -0.49 0.72 -25.02
C GLY A 206 0.47 0.51 -23.84
N ASN A 207 1.55 1.28 -23.75
CA ASN A 207 2.44 1.28 -22.59
C ASN A 207 1.88 2.17 -21.48
N LEU A 208 1.81 1.61 -20.28
CA LEU A 208 1.41 2.30 -19.06
C LEU A 208 2.66 2.73 -18.30
N THR A 209 2.80 4.04 -18.08
CA THR A 209 3.89 4.63 -17.31
C THR A 209 3.32 5.54 -16.23
N VAL A 210 4.05 5.70 -15.13
CA VAL A 210 3.68 6.68 -14.09
C VAL A 210 4.47 7.94 -14.38
N ASP A 211 3.81 9.03 -14.78
CA ASP A 211 4.48 10.32 -15.05
C ASP A 211 5.07 10.89 -13.75
N ARG A 212 4.22 10.99 -12.72
CA ARG A 212 4.65 11.42 -11.39
C ARG A 212 3.73 10.91 -10.29
N ILE A 213 4.27 10.87 -9.09
CA ILE A 213 3.51 10.72 -7.84
C ILE A 213 3.76 11.96 -6.97
N THR A 214 2.70 12.56 -6.44
CA THR A 214 2.76 13.76 -5.60
C THR A 214 2.36 13.41 -4.17
N THR A 215 3.19 13.80 -3.19
CA THR A 215 2.89 13.61 -1.77
C THR A 215 3.08 14.90 -0.99
N TYR A 216 2.46 14.98 0.18
CA TYR A 216 2.47 16.15 1.03
C TYR A 216 3.05 15.81 2.39
N ARG A 217 4.06 16.58 2.85
CA ARG A 217 4.83 16.34 4.06
C ARG A 217 5.06 17.61 4.86
N THR A 218 5.65 17.45 6.04
CA THR A 218 6.14 18.51 6.92
C THR A 218 7.51 18.07 7.43
N ALA A 219 8.41 19.00 7.68
CA ALA A 219 9.72 18.71 8.27
C ALA A 219 10.05 19.72 9.37
N ARG A 220 10.72 19.26 10.44
CA ARG A 220 11.20 20.11 11.53
C ARG A 220 12.53 19.55 12.06
N ARG A 221 13.53 20.42 12.26
CA ARG A 221 14.76 20.04 12.97
C ARG A 221 14.44 19.80 14.44
N LEU A 222 14.84 18.64 14.98
CA LEU A 222 14.62 18.29 16.39
C LEU A 222 15.87 18.53 17.25
N MET A 223 17.06 18.27 16.70
CA MET A 223 18.35 18.43 17.38
C MET A 223 19.43 18.80 16.35
N GLU A 224 20.44 19.52 16.80
CA GLU A 224 21.68 19.79 16.07
C GLU A 224 22.84 19.61 17.05
N GLY A 225 23.83 18.78 16.73
CA GLY A 225 24.91 18.44 17.65
C GLY A 225 25.65 17.15 17.25
N ASN A 226 26.36 16.56 18.22
CA ASN A 226 27.15 15.34 18.03
C ASN A 226 26.48 14.12 18.69
N VAL A 227 26.52 12.97 18.03
CA VAL A 227 26.13 11.67 18.60
C VAL A 227 27.37 11.00 19.19
N LEU A 228 27.27 10.47 20.41
CA LEU A 228 28.35 9.71 21.04
C LEU A 228 28.27 8.22 20.62
N ILE A 229 29.42 7.61 20.31
CA ILE A 229 29.54 6.18 20.04
C ILE A 229 30.50 5.53 21.06
N PRO A 230 30.32 4.24 21.41
CA PRO A 230 31.32 3.51 22.19
C PRO A 230 32.66 3.47 21.46
N GLY A 231 33.75 3.64 22.21
CA GLY A 231 35.13 3.54 21.71
C GLY A 231 35.63 2.12 21.58
#